data_AF-A0A1V1NUG0-F1
#
_entry.id   AF-A0A1V1NUG0-F1
#
_cell.length_a   1.000
_cell.length_b   1.000
_cell.length_c   1.000
_cell.angle_alpha   90.00
_cell.angle_beta   90.00
_cell.angle_gamma   90.00
#
_symmetry.space_group_name_H-M   'P 1'
#
loop_
_entity.id
_entity.type
_entity.pdbx_description
1 polymer ?
#
loop_
_entity_poly.entity_id
_entity_poly.type
_entity_poly.pdbx_seq_one_letter_code
_entity_poly.pdbx_strand_id
1 'polypeptide(L)'
;MNQNKHKNCLACNQPITAKDIQYHPACSKLLFGQKKVPEMPYTSAELKKLAKKIVSRRITVPGVQAKLSLHLEDQVKESKRFTIVGLWGDFILKPPVDAYPNLPEIENLTMNLAQIFRINCVPQGLIFLKSGELAYITRRIDRQADGKKYIWKICVN
;
A
#
# COMPACT_ATOMS: atom_id res chain seq x y z
N MET A 1 -20.28 6.74 3.54
CA MET A 1 -19.77 6.87 4.93
C MET A 1 -18.44 7.63 4.88
N ASN A 2 -18.30 8.71 5.65
CA ASN A 2 -17.16 9.64 5.59
C ASN A 2 -15.82 8.93 5.84
N GLN A 3 -14.95 8.89 4.83
CA GLN A 3 -13.60 8.32 4.88
C GLN A 3 -12.58 9.19 5.66
N ASN A 4 -13.02 10.23 6.37
CA ASN A 4 -12.17 11.28 6.95
C ASN A 4 -12.11 11.26 8.50
N LYS A 5 -12.18 10.09 9.15
CA LYS A 5 -12.16 10.01 10.63
C LYS A 5 -10.79 9.74 11.26
N HIS A 6 -9.73 9.60 10.46
CA HIS A 6 -8.38 9.44 11.00
C HIS A 6 -7.73 10.78 11.32
N LYS A 7 -7.40 11.00 12.60
CA LYS A 7 -6.64 12.18 13.06
C LYS A 7 -5.13 12.05 12.81
N ASN A 8 -4.68 10.89 12.36
CA ASN A 8 -3.28 10.57 12.16
C ASN A 8 -3.01 10.21 10.70
N CYS A 9 -1.80 10.50 10.23
CA CYS A 9 -1.32 10.17 8.91
C CYS A 9 -1.28 8.66 8.71
N LEU A 10 -1.89 8.20 7.63
CA LEU A 10 -1.99 6.78 7.29
C LEU A 10 -0.64 6.14 6.91
N ALA A 11 0.43 6.93 6.77
CA ALA A 11 1.78 6.43 6.52
C ALA A 11 2.68 6.46 7.77
N CYS A 12 2.81 7.60 8.45
CA CYS A 12 3.76 7.77 9.56
C CYS A 12 3.13 7.69 10.97
N ASN A 13 1.80 7.52 11.06
CA ASN A 13 1.04 7.50 12.30
C ASN A 13 1.09 8.78 13.16
N GLN A 14 1.71 9.86 12.67
CA GLN A 14 1.74 11.15 13.36
C GLN A 14 0.46 11.96 13.14
N PRO A 15 0.07 12.84 14.08
CA PRO A 15 -1.13 13.66 13.96
C PRO A 15 -1.17 14.53 12.69
N ILE A 16 -2.38 14.72 12.15
CA ILE A 16 -2.68 15.62 11.04
C ILE A 16 -3.49 16.81 11.56
N THR A 17 -3.18 18.00 11.06
CA THR A 17 -3.81 19.26 11.47
C THR A 17 -5.16 19.54 10.78
N ALA A 18 -5.38 19.02 9.57
CA ALA A 18 -6.60 19.23 8.80
C ALA A 18 -7.49 17.98 8.76
N LYS A 19 -8.81 18.16 8.89
CA LYS A 19 -9.79 17.06 8.91
C LYS A 19 -9.91 16.30 7.59
N ASP A 20 -9.54 16.92 6.46
CA ASP A 20 -9.70 16.33 5.12
C ASP A 20 -8.41 15.78 4.52
N ILE A 21 -7.35 15.70 5.33
CA ILE A 21 -6.04 15.21 4.89
C ILE A 21 -5.80 13.83 5.52
N GLN A 22 -5.55 12.83 4.69
CA GLN A 22 -5.24 11.46 5.14
C GLN A 22 -3.73 11.22 5.34
N TYR A 23 -2.89 12.07 4.72
CA TYR A 23 -1.43 11.95 4.74
C TYR A 23 -0.78 13.33 4.82
N HIS A 24 0.35 13.45 5.51
CA HIS A 24 1.21 14.60 5.28
C HIS A 24 1.67 14.64 3.81
N PRO A 25 1.78 15.82 3.17
CA PRO A 25 2.21 15.93 1.79
C PRO A 25 3.57 15.26 1.51
N ALA A 26 4.48 15.30 2.49
CA ALA A 26 5.78 14.63 2.42
C ALA A 26 5.65 13.10 2.44
N CYS A 27 4.80 12.55 3.32
CA CYS A 27 4.54 11.12 3.40
C CYS A 27 3.90 10.58 2.11
N SER A 28 2.92 11.32 1.57
CA SER A 28 2.29 10.99 0.29
C SER A 28 3.32 11.00 -0.86
N LYS A 29 4.19 12.02 -0.92
CA LYS A 29 5.27 12.08 -1.92
C LYS A 29 6.27 10.93 -1.78
N LEU A 30 6.64 10.55 -0.56
CA LEU A 30 7.56 9.44 -0.31
C LEU A 30 6.96 8.10 -0.77
N LEU A 31 5.71 7.84 -0.38
CA LEU A 31 5.01 6.59 -0.68
C LEU A 31 4.58 6.52 -2.15
N PHE A 32 3.87 7.52 -2.67
CA PHE A 32 3.24 7.48 -3.99
C PHE A 32 4.02 8.21 -5.10
N GLY A 33 5.07 8.96 -4.75
CA GLY A 33 5.80 9.82 -5.70
C GLY A 33 5.11 11.16 -5.99
N GLN A 34 3.95 11.43 -5.39
CA GLN A 34 3.14 12.63 -5.63
C GLN A 34 2.48 13.09 -4.32
N LYS A 35 2.13 14.39 -4.21
CA LYS A 35 1.49 14.93 -2.99
C LYS A 35 0.05 14.45 -2.82
N LYS A 36 -0.69 14.29 -3.92
CA LYS A 36 -2.09 13.84 -3.93
C LYS A 36 -2.14 12.32 -3.88
N VAL A 37 -2.96 11.78 -2.98
CA VAL A 37 -3.15 10.33 -2.85
C VAL A 37 -3.77 9.80 -4.15
N PRO A 38 -3.21 8.74 -4.77
CA PRO A 38 -3.81 8.12 -5.93
C PRO A 38 -5.16 7.45 -5.61
N GLU A 39 -6.05 7.39 -6.59
CA GLU A 39 -7.34 6.71 -6.42
C GLU A 39 -7.16 5.19 -6.30
N MET A 40 -7.83 4.59 -5.31
CA MET A 40 -7.95 3.13 -5.15
C MET A 40 -9.34 2.68 -5.60
N PRO A 41 -9.50 2.17 -6.84
CA PRO A 41 -10.81 1.91 -7.41
C PRO A 41 -11.42 0.57 -6.99
N TYR A 42 -10.70 -0.24 -6.20
CA TYR A 42 -11.07 -1.61 -5.88
C TYR A 42 -11.72 -1.73 -4.50
N THR A 43 -12.74 -2.59 -4.43
CA THR A 43 -13.38 -3.02 -3.17
C THR A 43 -12.68 -4.25 -2.59
N SER A 44 -12.88 -4.49 -1.29
CA SER A 44 -12.37 -5.70 -0.61
C SER A 44 -12.82 -6.99 -1.30
N ALA A 45 -14.08 -7.06 -1.74
CA ALA A 45 -14.63 -8.23 -2.42
C ALA A 45 -13.94 -8.52 -3.78
N GLU A 46 -13.69 -7.48 -4.58
CA GLU A 46 -12.96 -7.60 -5.85
C GLU A 46 -11.52 -8.07 -5.63
N LEU A 47 -10.83 -7.47 -4.65
CA LEU A 47 -9.46 -7.86 -4.31
C LEU A 47 -9.38 -9.32 -3.82
N LYS A 48 -10.34 -9.78 -3.00
CA LYS A 48 -10.43 -11.18 -2.57
C LYS A 48 -10.62 -12.13 -3.76
N LYS A 49 -11.47 -11.77 -4.72
CA LYS A 49 -11.69 -12.57 -5.95
C LYS A 49 -10.41 -12.65 -6.79
N LEU A 50 -9.68 -11.54 -6.93
CA LEU A 50 -8.43 -11.48 -7.67
C LEU A 50 -7.30 -12.23 -6.94
N ALA A 51 -7.21 -12.08 -5.63
CA ALA A 51 -6.29 -12.80 -4.76
C ALA A 51 -6.44 -14.32 -4.89
N LYS A 52 -7.67 -14.84 -4.82
CA LYS A 52 -7.95 -16.27 -5.00
C LYS A 52 -7.43 -16.79 -6.35
N LYS A 53 -7.62 -16.03 -7.44
CA LYS A 53 -7.12 -16.39 -8.78
C LYS A 53 -5.58 -16.40 -8.87
N ILE A 54 -4.89 -15.58 -8.07
CA ILE A 54 -3.43 -15.52 -8.07
C ILE A 54 -2.83 -16.65 -7.22
N VAL A 55 -3.45 -16.93 -6.07
CA VAL A 55 -3.06 -18.01 -5.16
C VAL A 55 -3.28 -19.37 -5.83
N SER A 56 -4.41 -19.58 -6.51
CA SER A 56 -4.69 -20.85 -7.21
C SER A 56 -3.75 -21.14 -8.37
N ARG A 57 -3.03 -20.14 -8.89
CA ARG A 57 -2.02 -20.27 -9.96
C ARG A 57 -0.61 -20.57 -9.45
N ARG A 58 -0.40 -20.64 -8.13
CA ARG A 58 0.90 -20.92 -7.50
C ARG A 58 0.76 -22.10 -6.54
N ILE A 59 1.80 -22.93 -6.43
CA ILE A 59 1.91 -23.92 -5.34
C ILE A 59 1.97 -23.11 -4.04
N THR A 60 0.88 -23.09 -3.27
CA THR A 60 0.77 -22.22 -2.09
C THR A 60 0.60 -23.03 -0.83
N VAL A 61 1.37 -22.65 0.20
CA VAL A 61 1.21 -23.13 1.57
C VAL A 61 -0.10 -22.52 2.12
N PRO A 62 -0.99 -23.30 2.74
CA PRO A 62 -2.20 -22.78 3.38
C PRO A 62 -1.87 -21.68 4.41
N GLY A 63 -2.66 -20.60 4.45
CA GLY A 63 -2.52 -19.51 5.42
C GLY A 63 -1.68 -18.30 4.98
N VAL A 64 -1.10 -18.31 3.77
CA VAL A 64 -0.34 -17.16 3.26
C VAL A 64 -1.28 -16.03 2.82
N GLN A 65 -1.07 -14.82 3.36
CA GLN A 65 -1.79 -13.61 2.96
C GLN A 65 -1.54 -13.28 1.49
N ALA A 66 -2.61 -12.99 0.75
CA ALA A 66 -2.50 -12.60 -0.65
C ALA A 66 -1.76 -11.25 -0.79
N LYS A 67 -0.84 -11.18 -1.75
CA LYS A 67 -0.16 -9.94 -2.14
C LYS A 67 -0.47 -9.63 -3.60
N LEU A 68 -0.95 -8.42 -3.86
CA LEU A 68 -1.28 -7.90 -5.18
C LEU A 68 -0.23 -6.88 -5.58
N SER A 69 0.21 -6.92 -6.84
CA SER A 69 1.10 -5.89 -7.37
C SER A 69 0.26 -4.80 -8.04
N LEU A 70 0.55 -3.53 -7.74
CA LEU A 70 -0.14 -2.39 -8.34
C LEU A 70 0.83 -1.50 -9.11
N HIS A 71 0.30 -0.81 -10.10
CA HIS A 71 0.98 0.25 -10.84
C HIS A 71 0.11 1.52 -10.83
N LEU A 72 0.74 2.68 -10.96
CA LEU A 72 0.03 3.95 -11.09
C LEU A 72 -0.09 4.30 -12.57
N GLU A 73 -1.32 4.45 -13.07
CA GLU A 73 -1.52 4.84 -14.47
C GLU A 73 -0.86 6.19 -14.77
N ASP A 74 -0.17 6.29 -15.91
CA ASP A 74 0.48 7.51 -16.41
C ASP A 74 -0.50 8.51 -17.04
N GLN A 75 -1.73 8.58 -16.55
CA GLN A 75 -2.70 9.54 -17.07
C GLN A 75 -2.33 10.99 -16.69
N VAL A 76 -2.57 11.89 -17.64
CA VAL A 76 -2.37 13.36 -17.58
C VAL A 76 -3.35 14.06 -16.60
N LYS A 77 -4.29 13.33 -15.99
CA LYS A 77 -5.27 13.89 -15.05
C LYS A 77 -4.67 14.15 -13.67
N GLU A 78 -5.23 15.13 -12.97
CA GLU A 78 -4.80 15.63 -11.66
C GLU A 78 -4.71 14.57 -10.53
N SER A 79 -5.25 13.36 -10.72
CA SER A 79 -5.09 12.23 -9.79
C SER A 79 -4.86 10.93 -10.55
N LYS A 80 -3.63 10.38 -10.42
CA LYS A 80 -3.32 9.02 -10.86
C LYS A 80 -4.19 7.98 -10.13
N ARG A 81 -4.41 6.84 -10.77
CA ARG A 81 -5.22 5.74 -10.26
C ARG A 81 -4.41 4.44 -10.23
N PHE A 82 -4.67 3.60 -9.23
CA PHE A 82 -4.05 2.28 -9.14
C PHE A 82 -4.68 1.28 -10.11
N THR A 83 -3.82 0.50 -10.76
CA THR A 83 -4.20 -0.67 -11.53
C THR A 83 -3.50 -1.92 -10.99
N ILE A 84 -4.23 -3.04 -10.95
CA ILE A 84 -3.64 -4.33 -10.62
C ILE A 84 -2.86 -4.84 -11.82
N VAL A 85 -1.60 -5.15 -11.58
CA VAL A 85 -0.68 -5.69 -12.57
C VAL A 85 -0.05 -6.98 -12.07
N GLY A 86 0.61 -7.70 -12.98
CA GLY A 86 1.37 -8.91 -12.65
C GLY A 86 2.67 -8.60 -11.93
N LEU A 87 3.74 -9.30 -12.32
CA LEU A 87 5.05 -9.18 -11.67
C LEU A 87 5.72 -7.80 -11.81
N TRP A 88 5.11 -6.82 -12.48
CA TRP A 88 5.75 -5.56 -12.86
C TRP A 88 5.32 -4.32 -12.05
N GLY A 89 4.42 -4.48 -11.06
CA GLY A 89 3.92 -3.33 -10.30
C GLY A 89 4.94 -2.71 -9.35
N ASP A 90 4.87 -1.39 -9.21
CA ASP A 90 5.72 -0.56 -8.33
C ASP A 90 5.27 -0.58 -6.87
N PHE A 91 4.08 -1.11 -6.61
CA PHE A 91 3.49 -1.19 -5.28
C PHE A 91 3.06 -2.62 -4.97
N ILE A 92 3.08 -2.96 -3.68
CA ILE A 92 2.50 -4.17 -3.16
C ILE A 92 1.33 -3.77 -2.26
N LEU A 93 0.14 -4.29 -2.58
CA LEU A 93 -1.06 -4.16 -1.78
C LEU A 93 -1.35 -5.48 -1.07
N LYS A 94 -1.60 -5.39 0.22
CA LYS A 94 -2.10 -6.48 1.05
C LYS A 94 -3.51 -6.14 1.50
N PRO A 95 -4.54 -6.83 0.97
CA PRO A 95 -5.92 -6.55 1.31
C PRO A 95 -6.21 -6.91 2.78
N PRO A 96 -7.29 -6.35 3.36
CA PRO A 96 -7.77 -6.76 4.68
C PRO A 96 -8.19 -8.23 4.67
N VAL A 97 -8.04 -8.89 5.82
CA VAL A 97 -8.37 -10.31 6.01
C VAL A 97 -9.45 -10.40 7.08
N ASP A 98 -10.55 -11.10 6.79
CA ASP A 98 -11.72 -11.14 7.70
C ASP A 98 -11.39 -11.74 9.07
N ALA A 99 -10.51 -12.75 9.09
CA ALA A 99 -10.05 -13.38 10.32
C ALA A 99 -9.18 -12.44 11.20
N TYR A 100 -8.56 -11.42 10.59
CA TYR A 100 -7.67 -10.47 11.27
C TYR A 100 -7.98 -9.04 10.81
N PRO A 101 -9.08 -8.42 11.30
CA PRO A 101 -9.57 -7.14 10.78
C PRO A 101 -8.57 -5.98 10.87
N ASN A 102 -7.72 -5.98 11.92
CA ASN A 102 -6.73 -4.93 12.17
C ASN A 102 -5.32 -5.27 11.63
N LEU A 103 -5.19 -6.32 10.80
CA LEU A 103 -3.89 -6.77 10.27
C LEU A 103 -3.17 -5.68 9.46
N PRO A 104 -3.83 -4.92 8.56
CA PRO A 104 -3.18 -3.80 7.86
C PRO A 104 -2.55 -2.79 8.82
N GLU A 105 -3.29 -2.38 9.84
CA GLU A 105 -2.88 -1.40 10.85
C GLU A 105 -1.70 -1.91 11.68
N ILE A 106 -1.73 -3.19 12.07
CA ILE A 106 -0.62 -3.85 12.79
C ILE A 106 0.65 -3.86 11.94
N GLU A 107 0.55 -4.18 10.65
CA GLU A 107 1.70 -4.14 9.75
C GLU A 107 2.30 -2.74 9.64
N ASN A 108 1.46 -1.73 9.40
CA ASN A 108 1.91 -0.33 9.33
C ASN A 108 2.52 0.16 10.66
N LEU A 109 1.92 -0.21 11.80
CA LEU A 109 2.47 0.11 13.12
C LEU A 109 3.86 -0.52 13.32
N THR A 110 4.00 -1.80 12.98
CA THR A 110 5.26 -2.54 13.14
C THR A 110 6.38 -1.91 12.31
N MET A 111 6.09 -1.52 11.06
CA MET A 111 7.06 -0.85 10.19
C MET A 111 7.41 0.56 10.67
N ASN A 112 6.48 1.29 11.28
CA ASN A 112 6.77 2.59 11.89
C ASN A 112 7.60 2.44 13.17
N LEU A 113 7.36 1.41 13.99
CA LEU A 113 8.21 1.09 15.15
C LEU A 113 9.63 0.74 14.71
N ALA A 114 9.78 -0.08 13.68
CA ALA A 114 11.09 -0.42 13.12
C ALA A 114 11.88 0.84 12.69
N GLN A 115 11.23 1.81 12.05
CA GLN A 115 11.85 3.09 11.69
C GLN A 115 12.31 3.91 12.90
N ILE A 116 11.57 3.90 14.01
CA ILE A 116 11.98 4.56 15.26
C ILE A 116 13.30 3.96 15.79
N PHE A 117 13.45 2.65 15.67
CA PHE A 117 14.70 1.93 15.98
C PHE A 117 15.76 2.02 14.87
N ARG A 118 15.58 2.92 13.88
CA ARG A 118 16.50 3.14 12.76
C ARG A 118 16.73 1.91 11.88
N ILE A 119 15.79 0.97 11.88
CA ILE A 119 15.78 -0.14 10.93
C ILE A 119 15.29 0.41 9.59
N ASN A 120 16.09 0.22 8.55
CA ASN A 120 15.74 0.63 7.21
C ASN A 120 14.44 -0.06 6.76
N CYS A 121 13.48 0.75 6.34
CA CYS A 121 12.16 0.30 5.91
C CYS A 121 11.84 0.86 4.52
N VAL A 122 11.05 0.10 3.77
CA VAL A 122 10.44 0.57 2.52
C VAL A 122 9.37 1.64 2.83
N PRO A 123 9.13 2.61 1.92
CA PRO A 123 7.97 3.49 2.04
C PRO A 123 6.69 2.66 2.12
N GLN A 124 5.87 2.91 3.13
CA GLN A 124 4.67 2.13 3.41
C GLN A 124 3.59 2.99 4.07
N GLY A 125 2.37 2.44 4.10
CA GLY A 125 1.25 3.02 4.82
C GLY A 125 -0.03 2.22 4.62
N LEU A 126 -1.15 2.83 5.01
CA LEU A 126 -2.50 2.31 4.85
C LEU A 126 -3.24 3.08 3.78
N ILE A 127 -4.06 2.41 2.97
CA ILE A 127 -4.91 3.06 1.96
C ILE A 127 -6.35 2.56 2.08
N PHE A 128 -7.31 3.47 1.92
CA PHE A 128 -8.71 3.10 1.84
C PHE A 128 -9.01 2.39 0.53
N LEU A 129 -9.72 1.27 0.64
CA LEU A 129 -10.40 0.63 -0.48
C LEU A 129 -11.66 1.42 -0.84
N LYS A 130 -12.18 1.20 -2.04
CA LYS A 130 -13.44 1.83 -2.50
C LYS A 130 -14.62 1.52 -1.57
N SER A 131 -14.59 0.35 -0.92
CA SER A 131 -15.59 -0.10 0.05
C SER A 131 -15.39 0.47 1.47
N GLY A 132 -14.28 1.18 1.73
CA GLY A 132 -14.02 1.91 2.97
C GLY A 132 -13.11 1.20 3.98
N GLU A 133 -12.76 -0.07 3.76
CA GLU A 133 -11.78 -0.78 4.59
C GLU A 133 -10.35 -0.32 4.29
N LEU A 134 -9.46 -0.47 5.26
CA LEU A 134 -8.04 -0.20 5.08
C LEU A 134 -7.31 -1.42 4.52
N ALA A 135 -6.34 -1.15 3.66
CA ALA A 135 -5.38 -2.13 3.16
C ALA A 135 -3.96 -1.61 3.39
N TYR A 136 -3.02 -2.53 3.61
CA TYR A 136 -1.61 -2.16 3.72
C TYR A 136 -1.01 -2.01 2.32
N ILE A 137 -0.29 -0.92 2.08
CA ILE A 137 0.38 -0.65 0.82
C ILE A 137 1.84 -0.27 1.05
N THR A 138 2.72 -0.78 0.21
CA THR A 138 4.13 -0.39 0.22
C THR A 138 4.66 -0.18 -1.19
N ARG A 139 5.60 0.75 -1.33
CA ARG A 139 6.32 1.00 -2.58
C ARG A 139 7.54 0.08 -2.65
N ARG A 140 7.70 -0.55 -3.80
CA ARG A 140 8.86 -1.38 -4.11
C ARG A 140 10.08 -0.51 -4.37
N ILE A 141 11.15 -0.75 -3.62
CA ILE A 141 12.46 -0.12 -3.82
C ILE A 141 13.44 -1.04 -4.57
N ASP A 142 13.01 -2.28 -4.84
CA ASP A 142 13.77 -3.30 -5.56
C ASP A 142 13.63 -3.18 -7.08
N ARG A 143 13.16 -2.04 -7.61
CA ARG A 143 12.90 -1.81 -9.05
C ARG A 143 13.59 -0.58 -9.61
N GLN A 144 14.16 -0.73 -10.80
CA GLN A 144 14.63 0.36 -11.67
C GLN A 144 13.47 0.98 -12.45
N ALA A 145 13.68 2.19 -12.99
CA ALA A 145 12.70 2.86 -13.84
C ALA A 145 12.35 2.09 -15.12
N ASP A 146 13.22 1.19 -15.57
CA ASP A 146 13.00 0.28 -16.70
C ASP A 146 12.34 -1.05 -16.31
N GLY A 147 11.91 -1.19 -15.04
CA GLY A 147 11.27 -2.39 -14.51
C GLY A 147 12.23 -3.51 -14.08
N LYS A 148 13.54 -3.37 -14.28
CA LYS A 148 14.52 -4.37 -13.83
C LYS A 148 14.61 -4.43 -12.31
N LYS A 149 14.81 -5.63 -11.79
CA LYS A 149 14.93 -5.88 -10.36
C LYS A 149 16.35 -5.58 -9.88
N TYR A 150 16.49 -4.75 -8.85
CA TYR A 150 17.75 -4.69 -8.11
C TYR A 150 17.93 -6.00 -7.35
N ILE A 151 19.01 -6.72 -7.64
CA ILE A 151 19.33 -8.01 -6.99
C ILE A 151 19.66 -7.80 -5.50
N TRP A 152 20.11 -6.60 -5.11
CA TRP A 152 20.70 -6.32 -3.79
C TRP A 152 20.04 -5.21 -2.94
N LYS A 153 18.83 -4.74 -3.27
CA LYS A 153 18.11 -3.77 -2.41
C LYS A 153 17.16 -4.46 -1.44
N ILE A 154 17.70 -4.98 -0.34
CA ILE A 154 16.94 -5.29 0.88
C ILE A 154 17.30 -4.21 1.87
N CYS A 155 16.46 -3.19 2.04
CA CYS A 155 16.58 -2.22 3.13
C CYS A 155 18.02 -1.77 3.47
N VAL A 156 18.82 -1.43 2.47
CA VAL A 156 20.13 -0.78 2.64
C VAL A 156 20.11 0.48 1.80
N ASN A 157 20.09 1.62 2.47
CA ASN A 157 20.72 2.85 2.02
C ASN A 157 21.96 3.05 2.87
#